data_AF-A0AA36LQG0-F1
#
_entry.id   AF-A0AA36LQG0-F1
#
_cell.length_a   1.000
_cell.length_b   1.000
_cell.length_c   1.000
_cell.angle_alpha   90.00
_cell.angle_beta   90.00
_cell.angle_gamma   90.00
#
_symmetry.space_group_name_H-M   'P 1'
#
loop_
_entity.id
_entity.type
_entity.pdbx_description
1 polymer ?
#
loop_
_entity_poly.entity_id
_entity_poly.type
_entity_poly.pdbx_seq_one_letter_code
_entity_poly.pdbx_strand_id
1 'polypeptide(L)'
;MNNKNSYDQHTTNNNSVSENDPLLKNYKGENGNVFLDKLDSNGRLIWRERIAHNKKGELTSTVITSFGRTESGKIINRHDATYNASGELIKCNELVRTGRGKTAITHKAEYEYQDGRFYSKFEATLDFRHKIVNKVKQQFSSHGDVVLSTKSIYDDNRLTGREELRNTFDSNRKLTLSTKENYDDIGELIIRSEKSNFRYGDGNRWVSFEERNYNSHNELIGIANISQYLDDNGDMSELTEEIYGSEEDLVNENLIKTVDKSFDSAGNVIFNHESSARGHETTTVRQEFDPSGKLKSKLEENRRFHDGLMYEDNKSVYGANGRLIRAVEVSLDFDYSRRVLMKRTESTYDADPNGDIVSIVEISQEFNAEGELTSCSNHKYDASGNLIESLTGPHDHNYVTLDQLVSEMNGFGIESCIPTLVNKIVIPNKGSDTLVASL
;
A
#
# COMPACT_ATOMS: atom_id res chain seq x y z
N MET A 1 -43.25 -2.89 15.19
CA MET A 1 -42.56 -4.01 15.84
C MET A 1 -41.20 -3.51 16.29
N ASN A 2 -40.92 -3.53 17.59
CA ASN A 2 -39.63 -3.14 18.16
C ASN A 2 -38.82 -4.41 18.41
N ASN A 3 -37.97 -4.78 17.46
CA ASN A 3 -36.83 -5.67 17.70
C ASN A 3 -35.71 -5.16 16.79
N LYS A 4 -34.98 -4.15 17.28
CA LYS A 4 -33.73 -3.71 16.68
C LYS A 4 -32.66 -4.75 17.05
N ASN A 5 -32.18 -5.51 16.08
CA ASN A 5 -30.93 -6.24 16.26
C ASN A 5 -29.78 -5.25 16.10
N SER A 6 -28.67 -5.46 16.81
CA SER A 6 -27.51 -4.55 16.78
C SER A 6 -26.84 -4.40 15.41
N TYR A 7 -27.21 -5.24 14.43
CA TYR A 7 -26.76 -5.21 13.04
C TYR A 7 -27.64 -4.35 12.11
N ASP A 8 -28.70 -3.72 12.64
CA ASP A 8 -29.64 -2.86 11.91
C ASP A 8 -29.10 -1.45 11.60
N GLN A 9 -27.78 -1.23 11.55
CA GLN A 9 -27.22 0.11 11.26
C GLN A 9 -27.54 0.61 9.84
N HIS A 10 -27.99 -0.28 8.95
CA HIS A 10 -28.50 0.05 7.61
C HIS A 10 -30.02 0.28 7.59
N THR A 11 -30.72 0.10 8.71
CA THR A 11 -32.15 0.41 8.77
C THR A 11 -32.35 1.91 9.03
N THR A 12 -32.92 2.60 8.04
CA THR A 12 -33.48 3.92 8.28
C THR A 12 -34.57 3.81 9.34
N ASN A 13 -34.38 4.53 10.45
CA ASN A 13 -35.27 4.57 11.61
C ASN A 13 -36.66 5.12 11.20
N ASN A 14 -37.58 4.25 10.77
CA ASN A 14 -38.85 4.67 10.16
C ASN A 14 -40.09 4.47 11.07
N ASN A 15 -39.93 4.71 12.37
CA ASN A 15 -41.04 4.71 13.35
C ASN A 15 -41.91 5.99 13.29
N SER A 16 -42.14 6.60 12.12
CA SER A 16 -42.95 7.83 12.00
C SER A 16 -43.96 7.81 10.85
N VAL A 17 -44.60 6.67 10.61
CA VAL A 17 -45.79 6.60 9.76
C VAL A 17 -47.02 6.63 10.66
N SER A 18 -47.65 7.81 10.78
CA SER A 18 -48.96 7.96 11.44
C SER A 18 -50.05 7.63 10.42
N GLU A 19 -51.01 6.77 10.78
CA GLU A 19 -52.13 6.35 9.90
C GLU A 19 -53.00 7.52 9.39
N ASN A 20 -52.86 8.73 9.96
CA ASN A 20 -53.60 9.94 9.58
C ASN A 20 -52.81 10.92 8.69
N ASP A 21 -51.66 10.51 8.13
CA ASP A 21 -50.88 11.38 7.22
C ASP A 21 -51.59 11.50 5.85
N PRO A 22 -52.03 12.70 5.42
CA PRO A 22 -52.71 12.89 4.13
C PRO A 22 -51.82 12.59 2.91
N LEU A 23 -50.51 12.43 3.11
CA LEU A 23 -49.56 12.03 2.07
C LEU A 23 -49.41 10.51 1.94
N LEU A 24 -50.17 9.72 2.72
CA LEU A 24 -50.25 8.27 2.59
C LEU A 24 -51.32 7.85 1.58
N LYS A 25 -50.96 6.94 0.66
CA LYS A 25 -51.89 6.35 -0.30
C LYS A 25 -51.85 4.83 -0.22
N ASN A 26 -53.01 4.19 -0.07
CA ASN A 26 -53.16 2.75 -0.08
C ASN A 26 -53.86 2.29 -1.36
N TYR A 27 -53.33 1.27 -2.01
CA TYR A 27 -53.98 0.65 -3.18
C TYR A 27 -53.56 -0.82 -3.35
N LYS A 28 -54.39 -1.58 -4.05
CA LYS A 28 -54.09 -2.96 -4.46
C LYS A 28 -53.54 -2.97 -5.89
N GLY A 29 -52.41 -3.64 -6.10
CA GLY A 29 -51.86 -3.85 -7.44
C GLY A 29 -52.56 -4.99 -8.19
N GLU A 30 -52.27 -5.11 -9.48
CA GLU A 30 -52.87 -6.10 -10.39
C GLU A 30 -52.64 -7.56 -9.95
N ASN A 31 -51.56 -7.82 -9.20
CA ASN A 31 -51.22 -9.15 -8.69
C ASN A 31 -51.78 -9.42 -7.27
N GLY A 32 -52.67 -8.57 -6.76
CA GLY A 32 -53.23 -8.69 -5.39
C GLY A 32 -52.32 -8.19 -4.27
N ASN A 33 -51.12 -7.69 -4.59
CA ASN A 33 -50.22 -7.06 -3.61
C ASN A 33 -50.82 -5.77 -3.05
N VAL A 34 -50.63 -5.53 -1.76
CA VAL A 34 -51.05 -4.29 -1.09
C VAL A 34 -49.87 -3.32 -1.05
N PHE A 35 -50.11 -2.08 -1.41
CA PHE A 35 -49.11 -1.02 -1.41
C PHE A 35 -49.52 0.12 -0.49
N LEU A 36 -48.57 0.60 0.31
CA LEU A 36 -48.69 1.81 1.10
C LEU A 36 -47.57 2.78 0.69
N ASP A 37 -47.95 3.90 0.09
CA ASP A 37 -47.03 4.91 -0.43
C ASP A 37 -47.03 6.15 0.46
N LYS A 38 -45.85 6.69 0.76
CA LYS A 38 -45.68 8.03 1.34
C LYS A 38 -45.10 8.98 0.30
N LEU A 39 -45.77 10.10 0.09
CA LEU A 39 -45.35 11.16 -0.83
C LEU A 39 -44.70 12.33 -0.09
N ASP A 40 -43.86 13.11 -0.77
CA ASP A 40 -43.43 14.43 -0.30
C ASP A 40 -44.50 15.50 -0.58
N SER A 41 -44.26 16.74 -0.13
CA SER A 41 -45.15 17.88 -0.37
C SER A 41 -45.36 18.23 -1.84
N ASN A 42 -44.49 17.74 -2.73
CA ASN A 42 -44.60 17.90 -4.18
C ASN A 42 -45.28 16.69 -4.85
N GLY A 43 -45.84 15.77 -4.07
CA GLY A 43 -46.52 14.56 -4.56
C GLY A 43 -45.58 13.46 -5.07
N ARG A 44 -44.28 13.52 -4.76
CA ARG A 44 -43.29 12.54 -5.23
C ARG A 44 -43.15 11.42 -4.22
N LEU A 45 -43.06 10.17 -4.71
CA LEU A 45 -42.85 9.00 -3.85
C LEU A 45 -41.48 9.05 -3.17
N ILE A 46 -41.47 9.01 -1.84
CA ILE A 46 -40.28 8.99 -0.98
C ILE A 46 -40.14 7.67 -0.21
N TRP A 47 -41.24 6.95 -0.01
CA TRP A 47 -41.25 5.67 0.68
C TRP A 47 -42.43 4.82 0.21
N ARG A 48 -42.24 3.49 0.15
CA ARG A 48 -43.27 2.52 -0.22
C ARG A 48 -43.11 1.25 0.59
N GLU A 49 -44.20 0.75 1.15
CA GLU A 49 -44.31 -0.61 1.64
C GLU A 49 -45.15 -1.44 0.67
N ARG A 50 -44.64 -2.63 0.33
CA ARG A 50 -45.31 -3.62 -0.51
C ARG A 50 -45.45 -4.90 0.29
N ILE A 51 -46.69 -5.32 0.51
CA ILE A 51 -47.02 -6.57 1.19
C ILE A 51 -47.42 -7.59 0.13
N ALA A 52 -46.66 -8.69 0.05
CA ALA A 52 -46.86 -9.78 -0.89
C ALA A 52 -47.48 -10.99 -0.19
N HIS A 53 -48.48 -11.59 -0.83
CA HIS A 53 -49.16 -12.79 -0.35
C HIS A 53 -49.03 -13.93 -1.38
N ASN A 54 -49.08 -15.17 -0.91
CA ASN A 54 -49.18 -16.34 -1.81
C ASN A 54 -50.61 -16.51 -2.35
N LYS A 55 -50.81 -17.51 -3.22
CA LYS A 55 -52.13 -17.84 -3.80
C LYS A 55 -53.19 -18.23 -2.75
N LYS A 56 -52.80 -18.57 -1.54
CA LYS A 56 -53.69 -18.90 -0.41
C LYS A 56 -54.02 -17.68 0.46
N GLY A 57 -53.44 -16.52 0.16
CA GLY A 57 -53.62 -15.29 0.94
C GLY A 57 -52.71 -15.17 2.17
N GLU A 58 -51.73 -16.06 2.33
CA GLU A 58 -50.77 -15.99 3.44
C GLU A 58 -49.64 -15.02 3.10
N LEU A 59 -49.19 -14.22 4.08
CA LEU A 59 -48.07 -13.29 3.93
C LEU A 59 -46.81 -14.06 3.54
N THR A 60 -46.16 -13.65 2.45
CA THR A 60 -44.87 -14.21 2.03
C THR A 60 -43.71 -13.28 2.32
N SER A 61 -43.90 -11.99 2.09
CA SER A 61 -42.86 -10.99 2.32
C SER A 61 -43.39 -9.58 2.37
N THR A 62 -42.66 -8.72 3.06
CA THR A 62 -42.86 -7.27 3.06
C THR A 62 -41.63 -6.61 2.49
N VAL A 63 -41.80 -5.69 1.53
CA VAL A 63 -40.69 -4.91 0.97
C VAL A 63 -40.89 -3.44 1.30
N ILE A 64 -39.92 -2.85 1.97
CA ILE A 64 -39.86 -1.43 2.29
C ILE A 64 -38.85 -0.77 1.36
N THR A 65 -39.32 0.13 0.52
CA THR A 65 -38.48 0.91 -0.39
C THR A 65 -38.42 2.37 0.04
N SER A 66 -37.20 2.91 0.18
CA SER A 66 -36.91 4.32 0.42
C SER A 66 -36.27 4.96 -0.81
N PHE A 67 -36.63 6.21 -1.13
CA PHE A 67 -36.10 6.94 -2.28
C PHE A 67 -35.44 8.26 -1.87
N GLY A 68 -34.16 8.43 -2.20
CA GLY A 68 -33.47 9.72 -2.17
C GLY A 68 -33.54 10.40 -3.55
N ARG A 69 -33.88 11.70 -3.57
CA ARG A 69 -34.06 12.47 -4.81
C ARG A 69 -33.28 13.78 -4.78
N THR A 70 -32.91 14.27 -5.96
CA THR A 70 -32.50 15.68 -6.15
C THR A 70 -33.69 16.62 -6.03
N GLU A 71 -33.44 17.93 -5.90
CA GLU A 71 -34.46 18.98 -5.99
C GLU A 71 -35.32 18.88 -7.27
N SER A 72 -34.68 18.54 -8.40
CA SER A 72 -35.37 18.31 -9.69
C SER A 72 -36.27 17.06 -9.71
N GLY A 73 -36.22 16.22 -8.67
CA GLY A 73 -37.04 15.03 -8.52
C GLY A 73 -36.41 13.74 -9.03
N LYS A 74 -35.23 13.78 -9.65
CA LYS A 74 -34.49 12.58 -10.09
C LYS A 74 -34.06 11.72 -8.90
N ILE A 75 -34.26 10.40 -8.98
CA ILE A 75 -33.83 9.42 -7.97
C ILE A 75 -32.31 9.25 -8.01
N ILE A 76 -31.66 9.52 -6.88
CA ILE A 76 -30.21 9.37 -6.67
C ILE A 76 -29.89 8.24 -5.69
N ASN A 77 -30.81 7.89 -4.79
CA ASN A 77 -30.69 6.74 -3.92
C ASN A 77 -32.00 5.94 -3.96
N ARG A 78 -31.91 4.61 -4.02
CA ARG A 78 -33.01 3.71 -3.71
C ARG A 78 -32.49 2.61 -2.80
N HIS A 79 -33.22 2.35 -1.71
CA HIS A 79 -32.94 1.27 -0.78
C HIS A 79 -34.19 0.41 -0.63
N ASP A 80 -34.10 -0.89 -0.93
CA ASP A 80 -35.18 -1.87 -0.86
C ASP A 80 -34.85 -2.91 0.22
N ALA A 81 -35.50 -2.87 1.38
CA ALA A 81 -35.39 -3.88 2.44
C ALA A 81 -36.53 -4.90 2.34
N THR A 82 -36.19 -6.18 2.25
CA THR A 82 -37.16 -7.29 2.14
C THR A 82 -37.16 -8.12 3.41
N TYR A 83 -38.34 -8.24 4.01
CA TYR A 83 -38.60 -9.02 5.21
C TYR A 83 -39.39 -10.28 4.86
N ASN A 84 -39.08 -11.39 5.51
CA ASN A 84 -39.87 -12.62 5.41
C ASN A 84 -41.19 -12.52 6.21
N ALA A 85 -41.99 -13.58 6.21
CA ALA A 85 -43.27 -13.62 6.91
C ALA A 85 -43.16 -13.50 8.44
N SER A 86 -42.02 -13.88 9.05
CA SER A 86 -41.74 -13.68 10.48
C SER A 86 -41.27 -12.26 10.82
N GLY A 87 -41.05 -11.41 9.81
CA GLY A 87 -40.58 -10.03 9.98
C GLY A 87 -39.06 -9.90 10.07
N GLU A 88 -38.30 -10.93 9.71
CA GLU A 88 -36.84 -10.91 9.68
C GLU A 88 -36.35 -10.38 8.33
N LEU A 89 -35.34 -9.50 8.36
CA LEU A 89 -34.68 -8.99 7.17
C LEU A 89 -33.93 -10.13 6.47
N ILE A 90 -34.24 -10.38 5.20
CA ILE A 90 -33.61 -11.45 4.40
C ILE A 90 -32.83 -10.93 3.20
N LYS A 91 -33.17 -9.74 2.70
CA LYS A 91 -32.49 -9.13 1.55
C LYS A 91 -32.55 -7.62 1.60
N CYS A 92 -31.47 -6.95 1.25
CA CYS A 92 -31.45 -5.52 0.96
C CYS A 92 -30.89 -5.27 -0.44
N ASN A 93 -31.46 -4.32 -1.19
CA ASN A 93 -30.88 -3.83 -2.44
C ASN A 93 -30.68 -2.31 -2.35
N GLU A 94 -29.51 -1.84 -2.72
CA GLU A 94 -29.20 -0.43 -2.77
C GLU A 94 -28.79 -0.01 -4.17
N LEU A 95 -29.21 1.20 -4.55
CA LEU A 95 -28.76 1.86 -5.75
C LEU A 95 -28.41 3.29 -5.39
N VAL A 96 -27.17 3.69 -5.66
CA VAL A 96 -26.69 5.04 -5.42
C VAL A 96 -26.10 5.61 -6.70
N ARG A 97 -26.50 6.83 -7.07
CA ARG A 97 -25.98 7.56 -8.24
C ARG A 97 -25.27 8.82 -7.77
N THR A 98 -24.00 8.94 -8.13
CA THR A 98 -23.15 10.08 -7.81
C THR A 98 -22.57 10.69 -9.09
N GLY A 99 -22.05 11.91 -9.00
CA GLY A 99 -21.44 12.61 -10.14
C GLY A 99 -22.43 13.19 -11.16
N ARG A 100 -21.90 13.80 -12.24
CA ARG A 100 -22.68 14.40 -13.33
C ARG A 100 -21.95 14.22 -14.66
N GLY A 101 -22.69 14.12 -15.76
CA GLY A 101 -22.10 13.99 -17.10
C GLY A 101 -21.18 12.78 -17.20
N LYS A 102 -19.95 12.96 -17.68
CA LYS A 102 -18.96 11.89 -17.88
C LYS A 102 -18.37 11.32 -16.58
N THR A 103 -18.55 11.99 -15.44
CA THR A 103 -18.11 11.51 -14.12
C THR A 103 -19.23 10.84 -13.34
N ALA A 104 -20.42 10.67 -13.94
CA ALA A 104 -21.53 10.01 -13.28
C ALA A 104 -21.22 8.52 -13.08
N ILE A 105 -21.50 8.01 -11.88
CA ILE A 105 -21.30 6.61 -11.50
C ILE A 105 -22.60 6.10 -10.86
N THR A 106 -22.95 4.85 -11.15
CA THR A 106 -24.03 4.15 -10.45
C THR A 106 -23.47 2.96 -9.70
N HIS A 107 -23.59 2.96 -8.38
CA HIS A 107 -23.34 1.80 -7.54
C HIS A 107 -24.65 1.05 -7.31
N LYS A 108 -24.58 -0.27 -7.41
CA LYS A 108 -25.64 -1.18 -7.01
C LYS A 108 -25.07 -2.14 -5.98
N ALA A 109 -25.79 -2.37 -4.89
CA ALA A 109 -25.43 -3.37 -3.90
C ALA A 109 -26.64 -4.28 -3.63
N GLU A 110 -26.39 -5.56 -3.43
CA GLU A 110 -27.35 -6.54 -2.95
C GLU A 110 -26.75 -7.23 -1.73
N TYR A 111 -27.56 -7.39 -0.71
CA TYR A 111 -27.19 -7.97 0.58
C TYR A 111 -28.15 -9.09 0.90
N GLU A 112 -27.64 -10.23 1.34
CA GLU A 112 -28.45 -11.36 1.78
C GLU A 112 -28.18 -11.67 3.24
N TYR A 113 -29.24 -12.00 3.95
CA TYR A 113 -29.21 -12.29 5.37
C TYR A 113 -29.77 -13.70 5.61
N GLN A 114 -29.14 -14.42 6.53
CA GLN A 114 -29.59 -15.73 6.98
C GLN A 114 -29.59 -15.73 8.51
N ASP A 115 -30.73 -16.09 9.12
CA ASP A 115 -30.92 -16.12 10.58
C ASP A 115 -30.51 -14.80 11.27
N GLY A 116 -30.86 -13.67 10.63
CA GLY A 116 -30.54 -12.32 11.10
C GLY A 116 -29.07 -11.92 10.97
N ARG A 117 -28.24 -12.72 10.29
CA ARG A 117 -26.81 -12.48 10.09
C ARG A 117 -26.49 -12.19 8.63
N PHE A 118 -25.45 -11.40 8.41
CA PHE A 118 -24.98 -11.07 7.07
C PHE A 118 -24.35 -12.31 6.43
N TYR A 119 -24.87 -12.72 5.28
CA TYR A 119 -24.46 -13.95 4.61
C TYR A 119 -23.63 -13.67 3.36
N SER A 120 -24.16 -12.81 2.49
CA SER A 120 -23.51 -12.48 1.22
C SER A 120 -23.75 -11.03 0.83
N LYS A 121 -22.80 -10.50 0.04
CA LYS A 121 -22.85 -9.16 -0.52
C LYS A 121 -22.45 -9.22 -1.98
N PHE A 122 -23.17 -8.52 -2.84
CA PHE A 122 -22.83 -8.32 -4.24
C PHE A 122 -22.88 -6.83 -4.56
N GLU A 123 -21.80 -6.29 -5.12
CA GLU A 123 -21.73 -4.90 -5.57
C GLU A 123 -21.39 -4.85 -7.05
N ALA A 124 -21.95 -3.86 -7.75
CA ALA A 124 -21.60 -3.54 -9.12
C ALA A 124 -21.45 -2.03 -9.27
N THR A 125 -20.35 -1.61 -9.89
CA THR A 125 -20.10 -0.22 -10.26
C THR A 125 -20.31 -0.05 -11.76
N LEU A 126 -21.14 0.92 -12.15
CA LEU A 126 -21.42 1.27 -13.54
C LEU A 126 -20.93 2.68 -13.85
N ASP A 127 -20.38 2.87 -15.04
CA ASP A 127 -19.97 4.18 -15.55
C ASP A 127 -21.19 5.03 -15.99
N PHE A 128 -20.91 6.23 -16.52
CA PHE A 128 -21.94 7.16 -17.00
C PHE A 128 -22.75 6.63 -18.21
N ARG A 129 -22.22 5.62 -18.92
CA ARG A 129 -22.88 4.92 -20.03
C ARG A 129 -23.62 3.67 -19.55
N HIS A 130 -23.67 3.42 -18.24
CA HIS A 130 -24.22 2.22 -17.60
C HIS A 130 -23.47 0.93 -17.96
N LYS A 131 -22.21 1.04 -18.40
CA LYS A 131 -21.30 -0.11 -18.59
C LYS A 131 -20.69 -0.50 -17.25
N ILE A 132 -20.50 -1.80 -17.04
CA ILE A 132 -19.91 -2.34 -15.83
C ILE A 132 -18.42 -1.99 -15.80
N VAL A 133 -17.96 -1.44 -14.68
CA VAL A 133 -16.56 -1.16 -14.37
C VAL A 133 -15.99 -2.26 -13.48
N ASN A 134 -16.75 -2.66 -12.46
CA ASN A 134 -16.38 -3.77 -11.59
C ASN A 134 -17.61 -4.43 -10.97
N LYS A 135 -17.40 -5.65 -10.49
CA LYS A 135 -18.30 -6.38 -9.59
C LYS A 135 -17.52 -6.94 -8.43
N VAL A 136 -18.08 -6.89 -7.23
CA VAL A 136 -17.49 -7.51 -6.03
C VAL A 136 -18.53 -8.44 -5.43
N LYS A 137 -18.19 -9.70 -5.20
CA LYS A 137 -19.02 -10.67 -4.49
C LYS A 137 -18.31 -11.12 -3.23
N GLN A 138 -18.96 -11.04 -2.08
CA GLN A 138 -18.39 -11.44 -0.80
C GLN A 138 -19.31 -12.43 -0.09
N GLN A 139 -18.69 -13.35 0.65
CA GLN A 139 -19.35 -14.23 1.60
C GLN A 139 -18.75 -14.01 2.97
N PHE A 140 -19.60 -14.14 3.99
CA PHE A 140 -19.26 -13.80 5.36
C PHE A 140 -19.38 -15.01 6.29
N SER A 141 -18.51 -15.05 7.29
CA SER A 141 -18.64 -15.94 8.43
C SER A 141 -19.90 -15.57 9.22
N SER A 142 -20.33 -16.46 10.10
CA SER A 142 -21.42 -16.18 11.04
C SER A 142 -21.12 -15.02 12.02
N HIS A 143 -19.87 -14.56 12.09
CA HIS A 143 -19.43 -13.43 12.90
C HIS A 143 -19.20 -12.15 12.07
N GLY A 144 -19.45 -12.20 10.75
CA GLY A 144 -19.29 -11.06 9.84
C GLY A 144 -17.90 -10.91 9.23
N ASP A 145 -17.02 -11.92 9.34
CA ASP A 145 -15.68 -11.88 8.73
C ASP A 145 -15.77 -12.27 7.25
N VAL A 146 -15.05 -11.59 6.35
CA VAL A 146 -15.05 -11.93 4.91
C VAL A 146 -14.26 -13.23 4.70
N VAL A 147 -14.94 -14.31 4.36
CA VAL A 147 -14.32 -15.64 4.10
C VAL A 147 -14.01 -15.87 2.62
N LEU A 148 -14.76 -15.22 1.72
CA LEU A 148 -14.52 -15.25 0.29
C LEU A 148 -14.84 -13.87 -0.29
N SER A 149 -13.98 -13.37 -1.16
CA SER A 149 -14.23 -12.17 -1.96
C SER A 149 -13.79 -12.41 -3.40
N THR A 150 -14.65 -12.12 -4.36
CA THR A 150 -14.35 -12.17 -5.79
C THR A 150 -14.57 -10.78 -6.36
N LYS A 151 -13.52 -10.16 -6.89
CA LYS A 151 -13.57 -8.87 -7.58
C LYS A 151 -13.31 -9.09 -9.06
N SER A 152 -14.28 -8.77 -9.90
CA SER A 152 -14.16 -8.81 -11.36
C SER A 152 -14.06 -7.39 -11.91
N ILE A 153 -13.09 -7.15 -12.79
CA ILE A 153 -12.83 -5.85 -13.43
C ILE A 153 -13.26 -5.95 -14.89
N TYR A 154 -13.89 -4.90 -15.41
CA TYR A 154 -14.44 -4.87 -16.75
C TYR A 154 -13.98 -3.63 -17.49
N ASP A 155 -13.72 -3.79 -18.79
CA ASP A 155 -13.60 -2.70 -19.75
C ASP A 155 -14.62 -2.93 -20.88
N ASP A 156 -15.44 -1.93 -21.16
CA ASP A 156 -16.57 -2.03 -22.07
C ASP A 156 -17.45 -3.30 -21.88
N ASN A 157 -17.81 -3.61 -20.63
CA ASN A 157 -18.52 -4.84 -20.23
C ASN A 157 -17.80 -6.16 -20.55
N ARG A 158 -16.58 -6.13 -21.09
CA ARG A 158 -15.71 -7.30 -21.23
C ARG A 158 -14.93 -7.48 -19.94
N LEU A 159 -14.91 -8.69 -19.39
CA LEU A 159 -14.04 -9.01 -18.26
C LEU A 159 -12.58 -8.74 -18.69
N THR A 160 -11.80 -8.08 -17.84
CA THR A 160 -10.36 -7.84 -18.07
C THR A 160 -9.48 -8.50 -17.02
N GLY A 161 -10.08 -8.94 -15.92
CA GLY A 161 -9.40 -9.66 -14.87
C GLY A 161 -10.31 -9.95 -13.69
N ARG A 162 -9.89 -10.91 -12.87
CA ARG A 162 -10.59 -11.31 -11.66
C ARG A 162 -9.59 -11.56 -10.53
N GLU A 163 -9.90 -11.03 -9.36
CA GLU A 163 -9.18 -11.31 -8.12
C GLU A 163 -10.08 -12.14 -7.20
N GLU A 164 -9.56 -13.23 -6.65
CA GLU A 164 -10.23 -14.03 -5.63
C GLU A 164 -9.41 -14.04 -4.34
N LEU A 165 -10.07 -13.78 -3.22
CA LEU A 165 -9.50 -13.82 -1.88
C LEU A 165 -10.29 -14.84 -1.06
N ARG A 166 -9.59 -15.79 -0.43
CA ARG A 166 -10.14 -16.80 0.48
C ARG A 166 -9.46 -16.68 1.83
N ASN A 167 -10.24 -16.57 2.90
CA ASN A 167 -9.74 -16.42 4.27
C ASN A 167 -10.28 -17.52 5.18
N THR A 168 -9.41 -18.03 6.04
CA THR A 168 -9.75 -18.95 7.12
C THR A 168 -9.44 -18.29 8.44
N PHE A 169 -10.38 -18.40 9.39
CA PHE A 169 -10.24 -17.84 10.72
C PHE A 169 -10.31 -18.95 11.79
N ASP A 170 -9.61 -18.76 12.90
CA ASP A 170 -9.75 -19.62 14.08
C ASP A 170 -11.01 -19.28 14.90
N SER A 171 -11.22 -20.00 16.00
CA SER A 171 -12.34 -19.76 16.92
C SER A 171 -12.33 -18.40 17.61
N ASN A 172 -11.15 -17.74 17.68
CA ASN A 172 -10.97 -16.40 18.23
C ASN A 172 -11.07 -15.31 17.16
N ARG A 173 -11.51 -15.67 15.95
CA ARG A 173 -11.64 -14.78 14.78
C ARG A 173 -10.30 -14.20 14.30
N LYS A 174 -9.20 -14.92 14.53
CA LYS A 174 -7.89 -14.59 13.99
C LYS A 174 -7.71 -15.24 12.63
N LEU A 175 -7.21 -14.47 11.66
CA LEU A 175 -6.87 -14.99 10.34
C LEU A 175 -5.72 -15.98 10.48
N THR A 176 -5.87 -17.19 9.94
CA THR A 176 -4.87 -18.26 9.99
C THR A 176 -4.36 -18.67 8.62
N LEU A 177 -5.15 -18.41 7.57
CA LEU A 177 -4.77 -18.63 6.18
C LEU A 177 -5.48 -17.59 5.30
N SER A 178 -4.75 -17.00 4.36
CA SER A 178 -5.32 -16.13 3.32
C SER A 178 -4.72 -16.49 1.96
N THR A 179 -5.54 -16.89 1.01
CA THR A 179 -5.13 -17.14 -0.37
C THR A 179 -5.69 -16.06 -1.28
N LYS A 180 -4.82 -15.43 -2.05
CA LYS A 180 -5.17 -14.42 -3.05
C LYS A 180 -4.74 -14.88 -4.44
N GLU A 181 -5.67 -14.96 -5.37
CA GLU A 181 -5.44 -15.40 -6.75
C GLU A 181 -5.89 -14.32 -7.73
N ASN A 182 -5.07 -14.04 -8.73
CA ASN A 182 -5.43 -13.16 -9.84
C ASN A 182 -5.52 -13.95 -11.13
N TYR A 183 -6.55 -13.67 -11.90
CA TYR A 183 -6.85 -14.29 -13.18
C TYR A 183 -6.98 -13.23 -14.26
N ASP A 184 -6.67 -13.63 -15.50
CA ASP A 184 -6.86 -12.80 -16.68
C ASP A 184 -8.34 -12.75 -17.14
N ASP A 185 -8.57 -12.28 -18.37
CA ASP A 185 -9.90 -12.15 -18.96
C ASP A 185 -10.53 -13.46 -19.42
N ILE A 186 -9.73 -14.50 -19.65
CA ILE A 186 -10.20 -15.84 -20.05
C ILE A 186 -10.29 -16.81 -18.87
N GLY A 187 -9.80 -16.42 -17.69
CA GLY A 187 -9.89 -17.17 -16.44
C GLY A 187 -8.65 -18.00 -16.12
N GLU A 188 -7.53 -17.77 -16.81
CA GLU A 188 -6.26 -18.40 -16.51
C GLU A 188 -5.60 -17.71 -15.31
N LEU A 189 -4.95 -18.50 -14.46
CA LEU A 189 -4.24 -18.00 -13.29
C LEU A 189 -3.02 -17.19 -13.74
N ILE A 190 -2.85 -15.98 -13.20
CA ILE A 190 -1.67 -15.13 -13.44
C ILE A 190 -0.67 -15.31 -12.28
N ILE A 191 -1.16 -15.17 -11.05
CA ILE A 191 -0.36 -15.24 -9.83
C ILE A 191 -1.24 -15.64 -8.65
N ARG A 192 -0.65 -16.38 -7.72
CA ARG A 192 -1.27 -16.73 -6.44
C ARG A 192 -0.33 -16.36 -5.30
N SER A 193 -0.88 -15.77 -4.26
CA SER A 193 -0.21 -15.53 -2.97
C SER A 193 -0.94 -16.31 -1.88
N GLU A 194 -0.20 -16.99 -1.02
CA GLU A 194 -0.72 -17.69 0.16
C GLU A 194 -0.01 -17.19 1.41
N LYS A 195 -0.81 -16.67 2.35
CA LYS A 195 -0.34 -16.21 3.66
C LYS A 195 -0.70 -17.22 4.73
N SER A 196 0.26 -17.66 5.53
CA SER A 196 0.08 -18.67 6.57
C SER A 196 0.95 -18.37 7.80
N ASN A 197 0.91 -19.25 8.81
CA ASN A 197 1.73 -19.15 10.02
C ASN A 197 1.60 -17.80 10.75
N PHE A 198 0.36 -17.29 10.79
CA PHE A 198 0.05 -16.03 11.46
C PHE A 198 0.36 -16.09 12.96
N ARG A 199 1.05 -15.06 13.45
CA ARG A 199 1.26 -14.78 14.87
C ARG A 199 0.81 -13.36 15.15
N TYR A 200 0.15 -13.16 16.28
CA TYR A 200 -0.40 -11.87 16.68
C TYR A 200 0.21 -11.45 18.01
N GLY A 201 0.58 -10.19 18.11
CA GLY A 201 1.09 -9.59 19.33
C GLY A 201 -0.03 -9.13 20.25
N ASP A 202 0.34 -8.80 21.49
CA ASP A 202 -0.60 -8.26 22.45
C ASP A 202 -1.27 -6.98 21.92
N GLY A 203 -2.59 -6.92 22.05
CA GLY A 203 -3.39 -5.80 21.53
C GLY A 203 -3.56 -5.76 20.01
N ASN A 204 -3.08 -6.77 19.27
CA ASN A 204 -3.19 -6.88 17.80
C ASN A 204 -2.53 -5.76 17.00
N ARG A 205 -1.62 -5.01 17.62
CA ARG A 205 -0.83 -3.96 16.96
C ARG A 205 0.39 -4.50 16.23
N TRP A 206 0.59 -5.81 16.29
CA TRP A 206 1.65 -6.51 15.58
C TRP A 206 1.10 -7.82 15.03
N VAL A 207 1.43 -8.12 13.78
CA VAL A 207 1.13 -9.39 13.13
C VAL A 207 2.34 -9.83 12.32
N SER A 208 2.71 -11.11 12.43
CA SER A 208 3.68 -11.73 11.53
C SER A 208 3.05 -12.90 10.80
N PHE A 209 3.45 -13.15 9.55
CA PHE A 209 3.01 -14.29 8.76
C PHE A 209 4.05 -14.63 7.69
N GLU A 210 3.95 -15.83 7.13
CA GLU A 210 4.72 -16.23 5.96
C GLU A 210 3.88 -16.02 4.71
N GLU A 211 4.47 -15.52 3.63
CA GLU A 211 3.82 -15.36 2.33
C GLU A 211 4.58 -16.13 1.26
N ARG A 212 3.87 -17.03 0.56
CA ARG A 212 4.39 -17.79 -0.58
C ARG A 212 3.73 -17.28 -1.86
N ASN A 213 4.54 -16.95 -2.85
CA ASN A 213 4.08 -16.48 -4.16
C ASN A 213 4.30 -17.56 -5.21
N TYR A 214 3.30 -17.77 -6.05
CA TYR A 214 3.29 -18.76 -7.12
C TYR A 214 2.96 -18.11 -8.46
N ASN A 215 3.63 -18.54 -9.53
CA ASN A 215 3.34 -18.09 -10.88
C ASN A 215 2.05 -18.72 -11.46
N SER A 216 1.78 -18.45 -12.74
CA SER A 216 0.62 -18.96 -13.48
C SER A 216 0.55 -20.49 -13.58
N HIS A 217 1.69 -21.17 -13.49
CA HIS A 217 1.80 -22.64 -13.53
C HIS A 217 1.76 -23.26 -12.13
N ASN A 218 1.46 -22.46 -11.11
CA ASN A 218 1.42 -22.86 -9.71
C ASN A 218 2.80 -23.25 -9.16
N GLU A 219 3.88 -22.76 -9.77
CA GLU A 219 5.25 -22.97 -9.31
C GLU A 219 5.64 -21.88 -8.33
N LEU A 220 6.29 -22.25 -7.22
CA LEU A 220 6.76 -21.31 -6.21
C LEU A 220 7.84 -20.39 -6.80
N ILE A 221 7.66 -19.08 -6.66
CA ILE A 221 8.58 -18.05 -7.17
C ILE A 221 9.13 -17.11 -6.09
N GLY A 222 8.66 -17.22 -4.85
CA GLY A 222 9.20 -16.45 -3.75
C GLY A 222 8.54 -16.78 -2.42
N ILE A 223 9.33 -16.61 -1.36
CA ILE A 223 8.91 -16.77 0.03
C ILE A 223 9.32 -15.51 0.79
N ALA A 224 8.43 -14.98 1.64
CA ALA A 224 8.77 -13.91 2.57
C ALA A 224 8.20 -14.19 3.96
N ASN A 225 9.00 -13.95 5.01
CA ASN A 225 8.49 -13.77 6.36
C ASN A 225 8.19 -12.27 6.54
N ILE A 226 6.96 -11.93 6.88
CA ILE A 226 6.51 -10.55 6.96
C ILE A 226 6.08 -10.26 8.40
N SER A 227 6.59 -9.18 8.96
CA SER A 227 6.13 -8.61 10.24
C SER A 227 5.57 -7.22 9.98
N GLN A 228 4.42 -6.92 10.55
CA GLN A 228 3.72 -5.65 10.38
C GLN A 228 3.36 -5.08 11.74
N TYR A 229 3.57 -3.78 11.91
CA TYR A 229 3.06 -3.01 13.04
C TYR A 229 1.92 -2.12 12.57
N LEU A 230 0.87 -2.06 13.39
CA LEU A 230 -0.33 -1.30 13.12
C LEU A 230 -0.45 -0.16 14.14
N ASP A 231 -0.91 0.99 13.66
CA ASP A 231 -1.23 2.14 14.49
C ASP A 231 -2.54 1.93 15.28
N ASP A 232 -2.96 2.96 16.03
CA ASP A 232 -4.19 2.92 16.83
C ASP A 232 -5.47 2.77 15.98
N ASN A 233 -5.42 3.09 14.68
CA ASN A 233 -6.54 2.96 13.74
C ASN A 233 -6.55 1.60 13.03
N GLY A 234 -5.49 0.81 13.19
CA GLY A 234 -5.30 -0.46 12.49
C GLY A 234 -4.64 -0.31 11.12
N ASP A 235 -4.13 0.88 10.79
CA ASP A 235 -3.37 1.14 9.58
C ASP A 235 -1.91 0.75 9.79
N MET A 236 -1.24 0.31 8.71
CA MET A 236 0.15 -0.15 8.79
C MET A 236 1.09 1.03 9.03
N SER A 237 1.87 0.98 10.12
CA SER A 237 2.89 1.98 10.44
C SER A 237 4.29 1.54 10.03
N GLU A 238 4.59 0.24 10.21
CA GLU A 238 5.90 -0.34 9.90
C GLU A 238 5.73 -1.75 9.34
N LEU A 239 6.67 -2.16 8.51
CA LEU A 239 6.73 -3.51 7.95
C LEU A 239 8.17 -3.94 7.73
N THR A 240 8.47 -5.19 8.08
CA THR A 240 9.73 -5.87 7.77
C THR A 240 9.43 -7.13 6.96
N GLU A 241 10.14 -7.32 5.85
CA GLU A 241 10.11 -8.52 5.01
C GLU A 241 11.50 -9.18 5.02
N GLU A 242 11.54 -10.47 5.32
CA GLU A 242 12.72 -11.33 5.13
C GLU A 242 12.45 -12.25 3.94
N ILE A 243 13.24 -12.13 2.86
CA ILE A 243 12.97 -12.80 1.58
C ILE A 243 13.91 -13.98 1.35
N TYR A 244 13.36 -15.12 0.93
CA TYR A 244 14.07 -16.36 0.66
C TYR A 244 13.85 -16.84 -0.78
N GLY A 245 14.84 -17.53 -1.32
CA GLY A 245 14.82 -18.03 -2.71
C GLY A 245 14.09 -19.36 -2.88
N SER A 246 14.03 -20.16 -1.82
CA SER A 246 13.50 -21.52 -1.85
C SER A 246 13.06 -21.97 -0.45
N GLU A 247 12.33 -23.10 -0.38
CA GLU A 247 11.98 -23.71 0.91
C GLU A 247 13.23 -24.21 1.66
N GLU A 248 14.26 -24.66 0.95
CA GLU A 248 15.54 -25.03 1.57
C GLU A 248 16.22 -23.82 2.20
N ASP A 249 16.18 -22.67 1.53
CA ASP A 249 16.71 -21.42 2.07
C ASP A 249 15.94 -20.96 3.32
N LEU A 250 14.61 -21.08 3.31
CA LEU A 250 13.78 -20.78 4.48
C LEU A 250 14.15 -21.68 5.67
N VAL A 251 14.24 -23.00 5.46
CA VAL A 251 14.55 -23.98 6.52
C VAL A 251 15.94 -23.76 7.10
N ASN A 252 16.90 -23.37 6.26
CA ASN A 252 18.27 -23.11 6.67
C ASN A 252 18.50 -21.66 7.13
N GLU A 253 17.46 -20.82 7.15
CA GLU A 253 17.54 -19.38 7.45
C GLU A 253 18.53 -18.62 6.54
N ASN A 254 18.72 -19.11 5.31
CA ASN A 254 19.55 -18.50 4.28
C ASN A 254 18.79 -17.39 3.56
N LEU A 255 18.69 -16.25 4.21
CA LEU A 255 18.07 -15.05 3.66
C LEU A 255 18.74 -14.61 2.33
N ILE A 256 17.96 -14.02 1.42
CA ILE A 256 18.45 -13.26 0.25
C ILE A 256 18.60 -11.77 0.59
N LYS A 257 17.52 -11.17 1.09
CA LYS A 257 17.49 -9.76 1.49
C LYS A 257 16.43 -9.47 2.55
N THR A 258 16.66 -8.41 3.34
CA THR A 258 15.66 -7.79 4.20
C THR A 258 15.11 -6.52 3.55
N VAL A 259 13.86 -6.20 3.85
CA VAL A 259 13.21 -4.95 3.46
C VAL A 259 12.46 -4.38 4.66
N ASP A 260 12.80 -3.16 5.07
CA ASP A 260 12.13 -2.42 6.14
C ASP A 260 11.41 -1.20 5.58
N LYS A 261 10.13 -1.04 5.91
CA LYS A 261 9.29 0.07 5.46
C LYS A 261 8.63 0.76 6.63
N SER A 262 8.46 2.08 6.51
CA SER A 262 7.60 2.87 7.39
C SER A 262 6.63 3.70 6.58
N PHE A 263 5.45 3.92 7.13
CA PHE A 263 4.33 4.58 6.45
C PHE A 263 3.87 5.82 7.20
N ASP A 264 3.34 6.80 6.46
CA ASP A 264 2.56 7.88 7.05
C ASP A 264 1.11 7.45 7.31
N SER A 265 0.32 8.33 7.94
CA SER A 265 -1.09 8.07 8.26
C SER A 265 -2.01 7.99 7.04
N ALA A 266 -1.54 8.34 5.83
CA ALA A 266 -2.26 8.14 4.59
C ALA A 266 -1.87 6.81 3.89
N GLY A 267 -0.92 6.06 4.47
CA GLY A 267 -0.40 4.82 3.93
C GLY A 267 0.70 5.00 2.86
N ASN A 268 1.29 6.18 2.75
CA ASN A 268 2.43 6.40 1.85
C ASN A 268 3.73 5.89 2.49
N VAL A 269 4.60 5.26 1.71
CA VAL A 269 5.92 4.78 2.18
C VAL A 269 6.87 5.96 2.35
N ILE A 270 7.16 6.34 3.59
CA ILE A 270 8.08 7.45 3.92
C ILE A 270 9.52 6.99 4.14
N PHE A 271 9.71 5.69 4.40
CA PHE A 271 11.02 5.05 4.56
C PHE A 271 10.98 3.67 3.92
N ASN A 272 12.03 3.32 3.16
CA ASN A 272 12.28 1.98 2.64
C ASN A 272 13.78 1.69 2.76
N HIS A 273 14.17 0.60 3.41
CA HIS A 273 15.55 0.15 3.51
C HIS A 273 15.64 -1.29 3.05
N GLU A 274 16.42 -1.54 2.01
CA GLU A 274 16.71 -2.89 1.52
C GLU A 274 18.17 -3.22 1.83
N SER A 275 18.42 -4.41 2.35
CA SER A 275 19.78 -4.93 2.57
C SER A 275 19.89 -6.35 2.07
N SER A 276 20.95 -6.66 1.30
CA SER A 276 21.29 -8.05 1.01
C SER A 276 21.64 -8.80 2.30
N ALA A 277 21.50 -10.12 2.31
CA ALA A 277 21.67 -10.93 3.52
C ALA A 277 23.04 -10.81 4.20
N ARG A 278 24.07 -10.45 3.44
CA ARG A 278 25.43 -10.21 3.95
C ARG A 278 25.74 -8.73 4.20
N GLY A 279 24.78 -7.83 3.96
CA GLY A 279 24.97 -6.39 4.05
C GLY A 279 25.93 -5.82 2.99
N HIS A 280 26.17 -6.55 1.90
CA HIS A 280 27.07 -6.10 0.83
C HIS A 280 26.46 -5.00 -0.03
N GLU A 281 25.14 -4.91 -0.07
CA GLU A 281 24.41 -3.96 -0.89
C GLU A 281 23.24 -3.46 -0.06
N THR A 282 23.12 -2.14 0.07
CA THR A 282 22.00 -1.51 0.74
C THR A 282 21.43 -0.38 -0.08
N THR A 283 20.12 -0.24 -0.06
CA THR A 283 19.39 0.86 -0.68
C THR A 283 18.47 1.45 0.38
N THR A 284 18.59 2.75 0.63
CA THR A 284 17.74 3.48 1.57
C THR A 284 17.02 4.59 0.84
N VAL A 285 15.70 4.64 0.98
CA VAL A 285 14.85 5.67 0.41
C VAL A 285 14.09 6.35 1.53
N ARG A 286 14.12 7.69 1.54
CA ARG A 286 13.32 8.54 2.43
C ARG A 286 12.45 9.45 1.59
N GLN A 287 11.18 9.59 1.92
CA GLN A 287 10.20 10.34 1.13
C GLN A 287 9.33 11.22 2.01
N GLU A 288 8.94 12.38 1.47
CA GLU A 288 7.93 13.25 2.06
C GLU A 288 6.81 13.52 1.07
N PHE A 289 5.58 13.54 1.58
CA PHE A 289 4.37 13.81 0.80
C PHE A 289 3.66 15.06 1.30
N ASP A 290 2.94 15.72 0.41
CA ASP A 290 2.01 16.78 0.78
C ASP A 290 0.68 16.19 1.30
N PRO A 291 -0.20 17.00 1.92
CA PRO A 291 -1.48 16.51 2.42
C PRO A 291 -2.42 15.92 1.35
N SER A 292 -2.12 16.07 0.06
CA SER A 292 -2.85 15.45 -1.04
C SER A 292 -2.27 14.12 -1.51
N GLY A 293 -1.19 13.65 -0.86
CA GLY A 293 -0.49 12.41 -1.20
C GLY A 293 0.50 12.56 -2.35
N LYS A 294 0.89 13.79 -2.73
CA LYS A 294 1.88 14.00 -3.79
C LYS A 294 3.28 14.11 -3.21
N LEU A 295 4.26 13.51 -3.89
CA LEU A 295 5.66 13.55 -3.51
C LEU A 295 6.18 15.00 -3.47
N LYS A 296 6.76 15.40 -2.34
CA LYS A 296 7.46 16.68 -2.15
C LYS A 296 8.96 16.53 -2.34
N SER A 297 9.54 15.49 -1.74
CA SER A 297 10.98 15.18 -1.81
C SER A 297 11.22 13.69 -1.66
N LYS A 298 12.33 13.23 -2.25
CA LYS A 298 12.85 11.88 -2.08
C LYS A 298 14.38 11.94 -1.97
N LEU A 299 14.94 11.24 -1.00
CA LEU A 299 16.37 10.95 -0.89
C LEU A 299 16.55 9.46 -1.10
N GLU A 300 17.46 9.08 -2.00
CA GLU A 300 17.84 7.70 -2.27
C GLU A 300 19.35 7.54 -2.04
N GLU A 301 19.74 6.57 -1.23
CA GLU A 301 21.13 6.24 -0.92
C GLU A 301 21.41 4.78 -1.26
N ASN A 302 22.42 4.52 -2.08
CA ASN A 302 22.86 3.18 -2.47
C ASN A 302 24.30 2.98 -2.00
N ARG A 303 24.55 1.94 -1.20
CA ARG A 303 25.90 1.65 -0.68
C ARG A 303 26.29 0.22 -1.00
N ARG A 304 27.56 0.03 -1.34
CA ARG A 304 28.13 -1.31 -1.57
C ARG A 304 29.38 -1.54 -0.76
N PHE A 305 29.52 -2.77 -0.28
CA PHE A 305 30.58 -3.19 0.62
C PHE A 305 31.26 -4.47 0.13
N HIS A 306 32.58 -4.51 0.22
CA HIS A 306 33.40 -5.70 0.03
C HIS A 306 34.23 -5.91 1.30
N ASP A 307 34.07 -7.05 1.97
CA ASP A 307 34.77 -7.39 3.23
C ASP A 307 34.72 -6.28 4.31
N GLY A 308 33.55 -5.63 4.41
CA GLY A 308 33.26 -4.54 5.33
C GLY A 308 33.84 -3.17 4.92
N LEU A 309 34.47 -3.06 3.75
CA LEU A 309 34.93 -1.80 3.17
C LEU A 309 33.91 -1.31 2.15
N MET A 310 33.41 -0.09 2.35
CA MET A 310 32.49 0.55 1.42
C MET A 310 33.25 0.99 0.17
N TYR A 311 32.86 0.48 -1.00
CA TYR A 311 33.50 0.83 -2.28
C TYR A 311 32.60 1.73 -3.15
N GLU A 312 31.33 1.87 -2.80
CA GLU A 312 30.35 2.73 -3.47
C GLU A 312 29.41 3.39 -2.44
N ASP A 313 29.18 4.70 -2.54
CA ASP A 313 28.17 5.47 -1.78
C ASP A 313 27.54 6.51 -2.70
N ASN A 314 26.40 6.16 -3.28
CA ASN A 314 25.68 7.00 -4.24
C ASN A 314 24.44 7.58 -3.58
N LYS A 315 24.23 8.88 -3.71
CA LYS A 315 23.08 9.61 -3.13
C LYS A 315 22.39 10.43 -4.19
N SER A 316 21.07 10.36 -4.25
CA SER A 316 20.25 11.12 -5.19
C SER A 316 19.10 11.81 -4.47
N VAL A 317 18.95 13.11 -4.73
CA VAL A 317 17.88 13.95 -4.18
C VAL A 317 16.93 14.33 -5.30
N TYR A 318 15.65 14.09 -5.06
CA TYR A 318 14.57 14.40 -5.98
C TYR A 318 13.58 15.36 -5.32
N GLY A 319 13.05 16.26 -6.12
CA GLY A 319 11.97 17.17 -5.74
C GLY A 319 10.59 16.64 -6.08
N ALA A 320 9.63 17.56 -6.17
CA ALA A 320 8.26 17.25 -6.54
C ALA A 320 8.18 16.55 -7.91
N ASN A 321 7.21 15.64 -8.05
CA ASN A 321 7.03 14.78 -9.22
C ASN A 321 8.21 13.83 -9.53
N GLY A 322 9.14 13.63 -8.58
CA GLY A 322 10.27 12.71 -8.75
C GLY A 322 11.37 13.23 -9.68
N ARG A 323 11.46 14.56 -9.86
CA ARG A 323 12.52 15.18 -10.67
C ARG A 323 13.83 15.21 -9.89
N LEU A 324 14.92 14.79 -10.52
CA LEU A 324 16.26 14.87 -9.94
C LEU A 324 16.61 16.34 -9.69
N ILE A 325 17.20 16.62 -8.52
CA ILE A 325 17.76 17.92 -8.16
C ILE A 325 19.28 17.82 -8.16
N ARG A 326 19.80 16.78 -7.49
CA ARG A 326 21.22 16.53 -7.35
C ARG A 326 21.50 15.04 -7.20
N ALA A 327 22.56 14.55 -7.81
CA ALA A 327 23.12 13.24 -7.53
C ALA A 327 24.60 13.38 -7.13
N VAL A 328 25.05 12.51 -6.24
CA VAL A 328 26.45 12.37 -5.84
C VAL A 328 26.80 10.90 -5.95
N GLU A 329 27.83 10.58 -6.72
CA GLU A 329 28.34 9.22 -6.90
C GLU A 329 29.74 9.15 -6.34
N VAL A 330 29.97 8.28 -5.36
CA VAL A 330 31.29 8.10 -4.74
C VAL A 330 31.76 6.68 -5.01
N SER A 331 32.94 6.55 -5.61
CA SER A 331 33.65 5.28 -5.78
C SER A 331 34.97 5.29 -5.00
N LEU A 332 35.26 4.20 -4.31
CA LEU A 332 36.43 4.00 -3.48
C LEU A 332 37.11 2.69 -3.88
N ASP A 333 38.38 2.77 -4.26
CA ASP A 333 39.19 1.61 -4.64
C ASP A 333 40.24 1.33 -3.57
N PHE A 334 40.42 0.06 -3.22
CA PHE A 334 41.26 -0.38 -2.11
C PHE A 334 42.25 -1.44 -2.56
N ASP A 335 43.44 -1.42 -1.95
CA ASP A 335 44.20 -2.65 -1.77
C ASP A 335 43.48 -3.46 -0.67
N TYR A 336 42.62 -4.40 -1.10
CA TYR A 336 41.83 -5.21 -0.18
C TYR A 336 42.68 -6.11 0.73
N SER A 337 43.89 -6.50 0.31
CA SER A 337 44.78 -7.33 1.14
C SER A 337 45.36 -6.53 2.30
N ARG A 338 45.67 -5.25 2.07
CA ARG A 338 46.21 -4.33 3.10
C ARG A 338 45.13 -3.48 3.76
N ARG A 339 43.91 -3.47 3.21
CA ARG A 339 42.79 -2.60 3.59
C ARG A 339 43.16 -1.11 3.53
N VAL A 340 43.90 -0.71 2.50
CA VAL A 340 44.34 0.69 2.26
C VAL A 340 43.58 1.29 1.09
N LEU A 341 43.02 2.50 1.25
CA LEU A 341 42.38 3.24 0.17
C LEU A 341 43.44 3.69 -0.82
N MET A 342 43.27 3.36 -2.10
CA MET A 342 44.20 3.69 -3.18
C MET A 342 43.66 4.83 -4.05
N LYS A 343 42.35 4.89 -4.24
CA LYS A 343 41.69 5.93 -5.03
C LYS A 343 40.31 6.26 -4.51
N ARG A 344 39.93 7.54 -4.56
CA ARG A 344 38.57 8.02 -4.35
C ARG A 344 38.16 8.87 -5.54
N THR A 345 36.96 8.65 -6.04
CA THR A 345 36.33 9.52 -7.06
C THR A 345 34.95 9.91 -6.56
N GLU A 346 34.63 11.18 -6.66
CA GLU A 346 33.32 11.73 -6.32
C GLU A 346 32.81 12.57 -7.49
N SER A 347 31.66 12.21 -8.03
CA SER A 347 30.99 12.94 -9.11
C SER A 347 29.68 13.53 -8.59
N THR A 348 29.56 14.85 -8.63
CA THR A 348 28.34 15.58 -8.30
C THR A 348 27.67 16.05 -9.58
N TYR A 349 26.37 15.81 -9.70
CA TYR A 349 25.54 16.21 -10.81
C TYR A 349 24.44 17.12 -10.30
N ASP A 350 24.36 18.34 -10.82
CA ASP A 350 23.26 19.27 -10.55
C ASP A 350 22.29 19.27 -11.72
N ALA A 351 20.99 19.25 -11.41
CA ALA A 351 19.92 19.27 -12.39
C ALA A 351 19.10 20.57 -12.32
N ASP A 352 18.51 20.95 -13.45
CA ASP A 352 17.58 22.06 -13.54
C ASP A 352 16.18 21.68 -12.99
N PRO A 353 15.22 22.62 -12.93
CA PRO A 353 13.86 22.32 -12.48
C PRO A 353 13.08 21.30 -13.33
N ASN A 354 13.54 20.95 -14.54
CA ASN A 354 12.96 19.91 -15.39
C ASN A 354 13.55 18.53 -15.10
N GLY A 355 14.70 18.47 -14.43
CA GLY A 355 15.47 17.27 -14.13
C GLY A 355 16.61 17.00 -15.11
N ASP A 356 16.94 17.97 -15.97
CA ASP A 356 18.03 17.86 -16.92
C ASP A 356 19.35 18.26 -16.25
N ILE A 357 20.42 17.47 -16.43
CA ILE A 357 21.74 17.75 -15.85
C ILE A 357 22.31 19.03 -16.48
N VAL A 358 22.76 19.96 -15.65
CA VAL A 358 23.32 21.26 -16.07
C VAL A 358 24.78 21.46 -15.69
N SER A 359 25.27 20.73 -14.67
CA SER A 359 26.64 20.84 -14.18
C SER A 359 27.09 19.51 -13.64
N ILE A 360 28.35 19.16 -13.93
CA ILE A 360 29.02 17.98 -13.39
C ILE A 360 30.34 18.44 -12.74
N VAL A 361 30.59 18.00 -11.52
CA VAL A 361 31.86 18.23 -10.81
C VAL A 361 32.43 16.88 -10.41
N GLU A 362 33.65 16.59 -10.84
CA GLU A 362 34.36 15.36 -10.49
C GLU A 362 35.60 15.70 -9.67
N ILE A 363 35.72 15.09 -8.49
CA ILE A 363 36.89 15.17 -7.63
C ILE A 363 37.53 13.79 -7.58
N SER A 364 38.83 13.71 -7.87
CA SER A 364 39.59 12.46 -7.77
C SER A 364 40.82 12.62 -6.89
N GLN A 365 41.06 11.63 -6.05
CA GLN A 365 42.15 11.57 -5.08
C GLN A 365 42.85 10.22 -5.20
N GLU A 366 44.17 10.23 -5.25
CA GLU A 366 45.00 9.01 -5.26
C GLU A 366 45.88 8.94 -4.02
N PHE A 367 46.17 7.74 -3.55
CA PHE A 367 46.92 7.49 -2.33
C PHE A 367 48.03 6.45 -2.57
N ASN A 368 49.12 6.55 -1.80
CA ASN A 368 50.16 5.54 -1.80
C ASN A 368 49.78 4.32 -0.92
N ALA A 369 50.67 3.32 -0.85
CA ALA A 369 50.45 2.09 -0.10
C ALA A 369 50.38 2.29 1.43
N GLU A 370 50.83 3.45 1.91
CA GLU A 370 50.77 3.88 3.30
C GLU A 370 49.51 4.69 3.61
N GLY A 371 48.67 4.96 2.61
CA GLY A 371 47.43 5.75 2.72
C GLY A 371 47.63 7.26 2.67
N GLU A 372 48.78 7.74 2.17
CA GLU A 372 49.08 9.17 2.02
C GLU A 372 48.65 9.67 0.63
N LEU A 373 47.99 10.83 0.57
CA LEU A 373 47.33 11.39 -0.63
C LEU A 373 48.31 11.87 -1.72
N THR A 374 48.69 11.05 -2.70
CA THR A 374 49.67 11.40 -3.74
C THR A 374 49.23 12.42 -4.77
N SER A 375 47.94 12.51 -5.04
CA SER A 375 47.40 13.36 -6.09
C SER A 375 45.96 13.77 -5.79
N CYS A 376 45.59 14.97 -6.21
CA CYS A 376 44.21 15.45 -6.19
C CYS A 376 43.89 16.21 -7.49
N SER A 377 42.67 16.00 -8.00
CA SER A 377 42.14 16.72 -9.14
C SER A 377 40.68 17.10 -8.93
N ASN A 378 40.28 18.22 -9.53
CA ASN A 378 38.91 18.72 -9.59
C ASN A 378 38.61 19.16 -11.02
N HIS A 379 37.59 18.57 -11.62
CA HIS A 379 37.14 18.86 -12.97
C HIS A 379 35.68 19.29 -12.96
N LYS A 380 35.37 20.39 -13.64
CA LYS A 380 34.01 20.86 -13.86
C LYS A 380 33.65 20.72 -15.33
N TYR A 381 32.48 20.16 -15.61
CA TYR A 381 31.96 19.97 -16.94
C TYR A 381 30.59 20.62 -17.11
N ASP A 382 30.26 20.96 -18.35
CA ASP A 382 28.89 21.34 -18.72
C ASP A 382 27.98 20.11 -18.88
N ALA A 383 26.69 20.36 -19.13
CA ALA A 383 25.68 19.34 -19.39
C ALA A 383 26.03 18.37 -20.54
N SER A 384 26.87 18.79 -21.49
CA SER A 384 27.28 17.98 -22.65
C SER A 384 28.57 17.19 -22.39
N GLY A 385 29.14 17.30 -21.18
CA GLY A 385 30.40 16.66 -20.81
C GLY A 385 31.63 17.41 -21.29
N ASN A 386 31.50 18.67 -21.74
CA ASN A 386 32.68 19.47 -22.10
C ASN A 386 33.33 20.03 -20.84
N LEU A 387 34.65 19.89 -20.73
CA LEU A 387 35.45 20.41 -19.63
C LEU A 387 35.40 21.95 -19.62
N ILE A 388 34.95 22.53 -18.52
CA ILE A 388 34.90 23.98 -18.26
C ILE A 388 36.11 24.42 -17.44
N GLU A 389 36.46 23.64 -16.41
CA GLU A 389 37.52 23.96 -15.46
C GLU A 389 38.25 22.68 -15.06
N SER A 390 39.57 22.74 -14.97
CA SER A 390 40.41 21.63 -14.51
C SER A 390 41.47 22.17 -13.58
N LEU A 391 41.55 21.54 -12.41
CA LEU A 391 42.54 21.82 -11.38
C LEU A 391 43.21 20.49 -11.04
N THR A 392 44.53 20.43 -11.19
CA THR A 392 45.32 19.24 -10.86
C THR A 392 46.52 19.69 -10.05
N GLY A 393 46.82 19.02 -8.94
CA GLY A 393 48.00 19.38 -8.15
C GLY A 393 48.59 18.23 -7.34
N PRO A 394 49.92 18.25 -7.08
CA PRO A 394 50.55 17.39 -6.09
C PRO A 394 50.17 17.80 -4.66
N HIS A 395 50.48 16.94 -3.70
CA HIS A 395 50.30 17.03 -2.22
C HIS A 395 50.28 18.42 -1.53
N ASP A 396 50.91 19.46 -2.10
CA ASP A 396 51.32 20.69 -1.39
C ASP A 396 50.41 21.92 -1.56
N HIS A 397 49.21 21.77 -2.13
CA HIS A 397 48.28 22.88 -2.22
C HIS A 397 47.09 22.66 -1.29
N ASN A 398 46.87 23.66 -0.40
CA ASN A 398 45.64 23.91 0.35
C ASN A 398 44.48 24.11 -0.64
N TYR A 399 44.10 23.06 -1.35
CA TYR A 399 42.82 23.00 -2.00
C TYR A 399 41.81 22.98 -0.89
N VAL A 400 40.91 23.96 -0.94
CA VAL A 400 39.70 24.00 -0.13
C VAL A 400 39.08 22.61 -0.23
N THR A 401 39.20 21.81 0.82
CA THR A 401 38.26 20.73 1.09
C THR A 401 36.92 21.44 1.15
N LEU A 402 36.24 21.52 0.01
CA LEU A 402 34.94 22.12 -0.03
C LEU A 402 34.06 21.10 0.68
N ASP A 403 33.94 21.28 2.00
CA ASP A 403 33.02 20.64 2.92
C ASP A 403 31.57 21.01 2.53
N GLN A 404 31.22 20.87 1.26
CA GLN A 404 29.85 21.04 0.75
C GLN A 404 28.95 19.90 1.21
N LEU A 405 29.51 18.85 1.82
CA LEU A 405 28.76 17.77 2.46
C LEU A 405 28.14 18.15 3.82
N VAL A 406 28.52 19.28 4.44
CA VAL A 406 28.00 19.65 5.78
C VAL A 406 27.12 20.90 5.78
N SER A 407 27.23 21.82 4.80
CA SER A 407 26.48 23.08 4.88
C SER A 407 25.18 23.13 4.06
N GLU A 408 25.06 22.39 2.95
CA GLU A 408 23.84 22.39 2.12
C GLU A 408 22.87 21.24 2.46
N MET A 409 23.32 20.25 3.24
CA MET A 409 22.46 19.17 3.76
C MET A 409 21.68 19.56 5.03
N ASN A 410 21.94 20.74 5.61
CA ASN A 410 21.25 21.26 6.81
C ASN A 410 19.82 21.78 6.55
N GLY A 411 19.27 21.59 5.34
CA GLY A 411 17.88 21.94 5.02
C GLY A 411 16.85 20.91 5.50
N PHE A 412 17.27 19.70 5.86
CA PHE A 412 16.44 18.68 6.48
C PHE A 412 16.98 18.41 7.89
N GLY A 413 16.19 18.73 8.92
CA GLY A 413 16.57 18.63 10.33
C GLY A 413 16.80 17.20 10.82
N ILE A 414 17.89 16.57 10.38
CA ILE A 414 18.36 15.27 10.84
C ILE A 414 19.70 15.50 11.54
N GLU A 415 19.66 15.61 12.87
CA GLU A 415 20.87 15.46 13.68
C GLU A 415 21.44 14.07 13.43
N SER A 416 22.60 13.98 12.79
CA SER A 416 23.39 12.75 12.82
C SER A 416 24.88 13.06 12.76
N CYS A 417 25.57 12.36 13.65
CA CYS A 417 27.00 12.40 13.87
C CYS A 417 27.79 12.08 12.59
N ILE A 418 28.73 12.95 12.23
CA ILE A 418 29.82 12.62 11.31
C ILE A 418 31.07 12.30 12.17
N PRO A 419 31.77 11.18 11.95
CA PRO A 419 33.13 11.03 12.42
C PRO A 419 34.06 11.92 11.58
N THR A 420 34.70 12.85 12.28
CA THR A 420 35.81 13.70 11.85
C THR A 420 36.82 12.99 10.94
N LEU A 421 37.23 13.66 9.86
CA LEU A 421 38.34 13.23 9.02
C LEU A 421 39.70 13.42 9.74
N VAL A 422 40.51 12.36 9.65
CA VAL A 422 41.99 12.28 9.65
C VAL A 422 42.79 12.59 10.93
N ASN A 423 43.28 11.51 11.57
CA ASN A 423 44.72 11.21 11.61
C ASN A 423 44.97 9.79 12.15
N LYS A 424 45.69 8.96 11.37
CA LYS A 424 46.02 7.54 11.59
C LYS A 424 44.84 6.56 11.64
N ILE A 425 44.59 5.89 10.52
CA ILE A 425 44.07 4.51 10.56
C ILE A 425 45.27 3.58 10.41
N VAL A 426 45.92 3.27 11.53
CA VAL A 426 46.57 1.98 11.70
C VAL A 426 45.51 1.10 12.37
N ILE A 427 44.92 0.17 11.63
CA ILE A 427 44.05 -0.83 12.26
C ILE A 427 44.97 -1.83 12.96
N PRO A 428 44.88 -1.99 14.30
CA PRO A 428 45.69 -2.99 14.98
C PRO A 428 45.29 -4.38 14.53
N ASN A 429 46.30 -5.20 14.29
CA ASN A 429 46.20 -6.63 14.06
C ASN A 429 45.42 -7.24 15.25
N LYS A 430 44.23 -7.83 15.02
CA LYS A 430 43.64 -8.70 16.04
C LYS A 430 44.49 -9.97 16.07
N GLY A 431 45.53 -9.92 16.91
CA GLY A 431 46.18 -11.09 17.43
C GLY A 431 45.14 -12.02 18.06
N SER A 432 45.30 -13.30 17.78
CA SER A 432 44.71 -14.42 18.50
C SER A 432 44.83 -14.19 20.01
N ASP A 433 43.71 -13.97 20.70
CA ASP A 433 43.64 -14.13 22.15
C ASP A 433 42.84 -15.38 22.48
N THR A 434 43.58 -16.49 22.45
CA THR A 434 43.68 -17.48 23.52
C THR A 434 42.73 -17.25 24.70
N LEU A 435 41.79 -18.19 24.87
CA LEU A 435 41.15 -18.50 26.14
C LEU A 435 42.21 -18.67 27.24
N VAL A 436 42.20 -17.80 28.23
CA VAL A 436 42.80 -18.09 29.54
C VAL A 436 41.70 -17.87 30.59
N ALA A 437 41.28 -18.99 31.17
CA ALA A 437 40.35 -19.07 32.28
C ALA A 437 41.03 -18.70 33.62
N SER A 438 40.22 -18.77 34.69
CA SER A 438 40.52 -18.72 36.15
C SER A 438 40.38 -17.31 36.74
N LEU A 439 39.63 -17.07 37.83
CA LEU A 439 39.15 -17.89 38.94
C LEU A 439 37.71 -17.54 39.32
#